data_AF-A0A9E3ZD07-F1
#
_entry.id   AF-A0A9E3ZD07-F1
#
_cell.length_a   1.000
_cell.length_b   1.000
_cell.length_c   1.000
_cell.angle_alpha   90.00
_cell.angle_beta   90.00
_cell.angle_gamma   90.00
#
_symmetry.space_group_name_H-M   'P 1'
#
loop_
_entity.id
_entity.type
_entity.pdbx_description
1 polymer ?
#
loop_
_entity_poly.entity_id
_entity_poly.type
_entity_poly.pdbx_seq_one_letter_code
_entity_poly.pdbx_strand_id
1 'polypeptide(L)'
;MAVRHGAGGTLREDYIVGDQETTIVDTMTPICDGNADLLLGHPREYLTLERGLQSVCKYCDRRFVHVTHPDVEMIRETGRRFAA
;
A
#
# COMPACT_ATOMS: atom_id res chain seq x y z
N MET A 1 3.45 -11.39 14.31
CA MET A 1 4.02 -10.19 14.95
C MET A 1 3.87 -9.06 13.95
N ALA A 2 3.15 -7.98 14.28
CA ALA A 2 2.92 -6.86 13.36
C ALA A 2 4.15 -5.95 13.36
N VAL A 3 4.89 -5.92 12.27
CA VAL A 3 6.10 -5.11 12.16
C VAL A 3 5.68 -3.68 11.87
N ARG A 4 5.88 -2.78 12.84
CA ARG A 4 5.61 -1.34 12.72
C ARG A 4 6.79 -0.68 12.03
N HIS A 5 6.62 -0.20 10.80
CA HIS A 5 7.59 0.68 10.14
C HIS A 5 6.88 2.00 9.79
N GLY A 6 7.29 3.10 10.44
CA GLY A 6 6.79 4.46 10.17
C GLY A 6 7.31 4.99 8.82
N ALA A 7 6.68 5.95 8.15
CA ALA A 7 6.02 7.14 8.69
C ALA A 7 4.78 7.57 7.88
N GLY A 8 3.79 8.13 8.59
CA GLY A 8 2.64 8.86 8.04
C GLY A 8 1.29 8.38 8.56
N GLY A 9 1.18 7.08 8.89
CA GLY A 9 -0.04 6.42 9.31
C GLY A 9 0.25 5.20 10.18
N THR A 10 -0.69 4.81 11.03
CA THR A 10 -0.56 3.66 11.95
C THR A 10 -1.06 2.35 11.37
N LEU A 11 -1.88 2.41 10.32
CA LEU A 11 -2.49 1.27 9.65
C LEU A 11 -1.79 1.03 8.31
N ARG A 12 -1.33 -0.21 8.12
CA ARG A 12 -0.86 -0.71 6.84
C ARG A 12 -1.36 -2.15 6.69
N GLU A 13 -2.12 -2.39 5.63
CA GLU A 13 -2.63 -3.73 5.32
C GLU A 13 -2.32 -4.05 3.85
N ASP A 14 -1.55 -5.10 3.61
CA ASP A 14 -1.09 -5.48 2.27
C ASP A 14 -1.90 -6.68 1.71
N TYR A 15 -2.42 -6.52 0.49
CA TYR A 15 -3.31 -7.44 -0.21
C TYR A 15 -2.90 -7.66 -1.66
N ILE A 16 -3.07 -8.88 -2.15
CA ILE A 16 -3.08 -9.17 -3.59
C ILE A 16 -4.54 -9.21 -4.04
N VAL A 17 -4.92 -8.29 -4.94
CA VAL A 17 -6.26 -8.22 -5.54
C VAL A 17 -6.13 -8.52 -7.03
N GLY A 18 -6.61 -9.68 -7.47
CA GLY A 18 -6.25 -10.21 -8.79
C GLY A 18 -4.74 -10.47 -8.85
N ASP A 19 -4.04 -9.81 -9.77
CA ASP A 19 -2.58 -9.84 -9.91
C ASP A 19 -1.89 -8.55 -9.41
N GLN A 20 -2.64 -7.64 -8.78
CA GLN A 20 -2.11 -6.34 -8.36
C GLN A 20 -1.86 -6.28 -6.85
N GLU A 21 -0.66 -5.85 -6.46
CA GLU A 21 -0.33 -5.51 -5.08
C GLU A 21 -1.08 -4.23 -4.65
N THR A 22 -1.82 -4.32 -3.55
CA THR A 22 -2.61 -3.21 -3.01
C THR A 22 -2.38 -3.06 -1.51
N THR A 23 -1.99 -1.88 -1.06
CA THR A 23 -1.82 -1.54 0.35
C THR A 23 -2.87 -0.54 0.80
N ILE A 24 -3.61 -0.88 1.85
CA ILE A 24 -4.52 0.04 2.54
C ILE A 24 -3.72 0.80 3.61
N VAL A 25 -3.84 2.13 3.62
CA VAL A 25 -3.15 3.03 4.56
C VAL A 25 -4.13 4.03 5.18
N ASP A 26 -3.82 4.55 6.37
CA ASP A 26 -4.58 5.63 7.04
C ASP A 26 -3.93 7.02 6.86
N THR A 27 -2.99 7.16 5.92
CA THR A 27 -2.30 8.42 5.64
C THR A 27 -2.46 8.87 4.20
N MET A 28 -2.53 10.18 3.99
CA MET A 28 -2.63 10.78 2.66
C MET A 28 -1.29 10.84 1.92
N THR A 29 -0.17 10.63 2.62
CA THR A 29 1.18 10.69 2.04
C THR A 29 1.99 9.43 2.36
N PRO A 30 1.59 8.25 1.84
CA PRO A 30 2.29 7.02 2.13
C PRO A 30 3.66 6.97 1.45
N ILE A 31 4.54 6.16 2.03
CA ILE A 31 5.88 5.91 1.52
C ILE A 31 5.93 4.46 1.01
N CYS A 32 6.48 4.27 -0.18
CA CYS A 32 6.79 2.95 -0.73
C CYS A 32 8.30 2.75 -0.73
N ASP A 33 8.77 1.79 0.07
CA ASP A 33 10.17 1.36 0.13
C ASP A 33 10.43 0.08 -0.71
N GLY A 34 9.45 -0.35 -1.51
CA GLY A 34 9.52 -1.58 -2.31
C GLY A 34 9.28 -2.85 -1.49
N ASN A 35 9.90 -3.95 -1.92
CA ASN A 35 10.01 -5.19 -1.14
C ASN A 35 11.39 -5.23 -0.51
N ALA A 36 11.48 -5.11 0.81
CA ALA A 36 12.73 -4.98 1.55
C ALA A 36 13.60 -6.25 1.50
N ASP A 37 13.00 -7.41 1.23
CA ASP A 37 13.67 -8.73 1.22
C ASP A 37 14.30 -9.13 -0.12
N LEU A 38 14.09 -8.35 -1.19
CA LEU A 38 14.65 -8.67 -2.50
C LEU A 38 15.62 -7.58 -2.94
N LEU A 39 16.74 -7.99 -3.54
CA LEU A 39 17.72 -7.15 -4.24
C LEU A 39 17.12 -6.26 -5.38
N LEU A 40 15.80 -6.32 -5.56
CA LEU A 40 14.99 -5.65 -6.57
C LEU A 40 14.07 -4.58 -5.92
N GLY A 41 14.50 -3.97 -4.82
CA GLY A 41 13.86 -2.77 -4.29
C GLY A 41 14.04 -1.56 -5.22
N HIS A 42 13.16 -0.57 -5.10
CA HIS A 42 13.27 0.70 -5.81
C HIS A 42 13.64 1.83 -4.84
N PRO A 43 14.14 2.98 -5.32
CA PRO A 43 14.35 4.15 -4.47
C PRO A 43 13.05 4.53 -3.75
N ARG A 44 13.15 4.95 -2.50
CA ARG A 44 12.00 5.39 -1.71
C ARG A 44 11.11 6.34 -2.52
N GLU A 45 9.85 5.97 -2.65
CA GLU A 45 8.84 6.80 -3.30
C GLU A 45 7.88 7.39 -2.27
N TYR A 46 7.65 8.69 -2.38
CA TYR A 46 6.68 9.43 -1.58
C TYR A 46 5.46 9.69 -2.45
N LEU A 47 4.32 9.13 -2.09
CA LEU A 47 3.07 9.28 -2.82
C LEU A 47 2.17 10.33 -2.17
N THR A 48 1.20 10.83 -2.93
CA THR A 48 0.05 11.60 -2.42
C THR A 48 -1.26 10.96 -2.89
N LEU A 49 -2.21 10.82 -1.97
CA LEU A 49 -3.54 10.25 -2.22
C LEU A 49 -4.64 11.32 -2.34
N GLU A 50 -4.29 12.61 -2.30
CA GLU A 50 -5.26 13.73 -2.29
C GLU A 50 -6.21 13.72 -3.50
N ARG A 51 -5.74 13.17 -4.62
CA ARG A 51 -6.54 13.03 -5.84
C ARG A 51 -7.14 11.64 -5.93
N GLY A 52 -8.27 11.46 -5.26
CA GLY A 52 -9.08 10.25 -5.38
C GLY A 52 -8.80 9.16 -4.33
N LEU A 53 -8.14 9.49 -3.21
CA LEU A 53 -7.87 8.60 -2.08
C LEU A 53 -7.02 7.37 -2.45
N GLN A 54 -6.27 7.44 -3.55
CA GLN A 54 -5.41 6.36 -4.01
C GLN A 54 -4.28 6.90 -4.90
N SER A 55 -3.22 6.10 -5.04
CA SER A 55 -2.13 6.35 -5.97
C SER A 55 -1.38 5.05 -6.26
N VAL A 56 -0.61 5.00 -7.34
CA VAL A 56 0.17 3.81 -7.72
C VAL A 56 1.65 4.18 -7.67
N CYS A 57 2.46 3.33 -7.05
CA CYS A 57 3.92 3.44 -7.05
C CYS A 57 4.43 3.30 -8.49
N LYS A 58 5.27 4.23 -8.94
CA LYS A 58 5.76 4.23 -10.33
C LYS A 58 6.82 3.16 -10.62
N TYR A 59 7.28 2.46 -9.59
CA TYR A 59 8.38 1.50 -9.69
C TYR A 59 7.96 0.04 -9.54
N CYS A 60 7.06 -0.27 -8.61
CA CYS A 60 6.61 -1.63 -8.34
C CYS A 60 5.12 -1.85 -8.64
N ASP A 61 4.44 -0.86 -9.24
CA ASP A 61 3.02 -0.90 -9.59
C ASP A 61 2.06 -1.18 -8.41
N ARG A 62 2.57 -1.14 -7.17
CA ARG A 62 1.77 -1.29 -5.96
C ARG A 62 0.81 -0.12 -5.82
N ARG A 63 -0.48 -0.43 -5.69
CA ARG A 63 -1.55 0.53 -5.45
C ARG A 63 -1.65 0.84 -3.96
N PHE A 64 -1.62 2.11 -3.60
CA PHE A 64 -1.88 2.61 -2.25
C PHE A 64 -3.28 3.19 -2.20
N VAL A 65 -4.06 2.79 -1.20
CA VAL A 65 -5.46 3.17 -1.05
C VAL A 65 -5.69 3.67 0.37
N HIS A 66 -6.30 4.84 0.53
CA HIS A 66 -6.65 5.35 1.85
C HIS A 66 -7.79 4.52 2.46
N VAL A 67 -7.79 4.32 3.77
CA VAL A 67 -8.78 3.50 4.50
C VAL A 67 -10.23 3.95 4.32
N THR A 68 -10.45 5.18 3.86
CA THR A 68 -11.79 5.73 3.56
C THR A 68 -12.18 5.65 2.09
N HIS A 69 -11.37 5.04 1.23
CA HIS A 69 -11.71 4.85 -0.18
C HIS A 69 -12.86 3.82 -0.33
N PRO A 70 -13.83 4.03 -1.24
CA PRO A 70 -15.00 3.14 -1.38
C PRO A 70 -14.64 1.68 -1.66
N ASP A 71 -13.57 1.41 -2.40
CA ASP A 71 -13.10 0.04 -2.69
C ASP A 71 -12.57 -0.75 -1.48
N VAL A 72 -12.36 -0.12 -0.32
CA VAL A 72 -11.68 -0.76 0.83
C VAL A 72 -12.38 -2.03 1.30
N GLU A 73 -13.71 -2.05 1.35
CA GLU A 73 -14.47 -3.24 1.76
C GLU A 73 -14.25 -4.38 0.77
N MET A 74 -14.36 -4.12 -0.53
CA MET A 74 -14.11 -5.10 -1.59
C MET A 74 -12.67 -5.64 -1.54
N ILE A 75 -11.67 -4.78 -1.32
CA ILE A 75 -10.26 -5.20 -1.19
C ILE A 75 -10.09 -6.16 0.00
N ARG A 76 -10.73 -5.87 1.14
CA ARG A 76 -10.65 -6.72 2.34
C ARG A 76 -11.34 -8.07 2.17
N GLU A 77 -12.43 -8.10 1.40
CA GLU A 77 -13.23 -9.31 1.15
C GLU A 77 -12.60 -10.22 0.09
N THR A 78 -12.11 -9.65 -1.01
CA THR A 78 -11.62 -10.40 -2.17
C THR A 78 -10.11 -10.57 -2.19
N GLY A 79 -9.38 -9.67 -1.52
CA GLY A 79 -7.93 -9.66 -1.52
C GLY A 79 -7.33 -10.77 -0.66
N ARG A 80 -6.28 -11.40 -1.17
CA ARG A 80 -5.44 -12.31 -0.38
C ARG A 80 -4.43 -11.49 0.42
N ARG A 81 -4.52 -11.51 1.75
CA ARG A 81 -3.49 -10.91 2.61
C ARG A 81 -2.13 -11.54 2.33
N PHE A 82 -1.11 -10.70 2.23
CA PHE A 82 0.29 -11.13 2.20
C PHE A 82 1.09 -10.34 3.22
N ALA A 83 2.16 -10.95 3.72
CA ALA A 83 3.17 -10.21 4.47
C ALA A 83 4.19 -9.73 3.42
N ALA A 84 4.23 -8.41 3.21
CA ALA A 84 5.30 -7.74 2.47
C ALA A 84 6.55 -7.60 3.35
#